data_AF-A0A136L332-F1
#
_entry.id   AF-A0A136L332-F1
#
_cell.length_a   1.000
_cell.length_b   1.000
_cell.length_c   1.000
_cell.angle_alpha   90.00
_cell.angle_beta   90.00
_cell.angle_gamma   90.00
#
_symmetry.space_group_name_H-M   'P 1'
#
loop_
_entity.id
_entity.type
_entity.pdbx_description
1 polymer ?
#
loop_
_entity_poly.entity_id
_entity_poly.type
_entity_poly.pdbx_seq_one_letter_code
_entity_poly.pdbx_strand_id
1 'polypeptide(L)'
;MSALDPALLRPGRFDKKIRIDAPDLEGRRDIIEYYVSKMSHDESIDPLTVANETPFYTPADLKYLLNESLRYALFEGRTYMSMRDIRMAQPEHEYGVRSPIKNLAAEDKYRLAAHEGGHAIAVRLFTPEYRIARITIIRQGGAHGYVRYYPATEDYEYTSTYDTLMNRLRVAAGGKAGEMEFCGDGSQTLGVGVGWGGFQRFWADSCRPVHDGKCWHVRADRRRRQNARPKQRRRDHRCQSDSRNARTHGRNLP
;
A
#
# COMPACT_ATOMS: atom_id res chain seq x y z
N MET A 1 -12.47 23.02 -4.58
CA MET A 1 -13.36 24.12 -4.14
C MET A 1 -12.68 25.50 -4.17
N SER A 2 -11.53 25.65 -4.83
CA SER A 2 -10.81 26.93 -4.90
C SER A 2 -11.10 27.75 -6.17
N ALA A 3 -11.96 27.27 -7.06
CA ALA A 3 -12.25 27.92 -8.35
C ALA A 3 -13.54 28.75 -8.36
N LEU A 4 -14.37 28.68 -7.30
CA LEU A 4 -15.62 29.45 -7.21
C LEU A 4 -15.37 30.79 -6.50
N ASP A 5 -15.92 31.86 -7.06
CA ASP A 5 -15.88 33.20 -6.44
C ASP A 5 -16.56 33.17 -5.06
N PRO A 6 -15.88 33.61 -3.99
CA PRO A 6 -16.46 33.74 -2.65
C PRO A 6 -17.77 34.55 -2.61
N ALA A 7 -17.98 35.48 -3.54
CA ALA A 7 -19.21 36.26 -3.64
C ALA A 7 -20.44 35.40 -3.97
N LEU A 8 -20.29 34.28 -4.66
CA LEU A 8 -21.39 33.34 -4.96
C LEU A 8 -21.83 32.53 -3.73
N LEU A 9 -20.95 32.37 -2.74
CA LEU A 9 -21.22 31.62 -1.52
C LEU A 9 -21.82 32.47 -0.39
N ARG A 10 -22.11 33.76 -0.66
CA ARG A 10 -22.78 34.64 0.31
C ARG A 10 -24.27 34.27 0.42
N PRO A 11 -24.88 34.47 1.59
CA PRO A 11 -26.31 34.25 1.78
C PRO A 11 -27.16 35.02 0.75
N GLY A 12 -28.20 34.37 0.20
CA GLY A 12 -29.09 34.88 -0.84
C GLY A 12 -28.66 34.53 -2.27
N ARG A 13 -27.73 33.57 -2.44
CA ARG A 13 -27.23 33.10 -3.74
C ARG A 13 -27.17 31.58 -3.75
N PHE A 14 -25.99 30.98 -3.58
CA PHE A 14 -25.86 29.54 -3.39
C PHE A 14 -26.02 29.20 -1.91
N ASP A 15 -27.27 29.12 -1.49
CA ASP A 15 -27.65 28.93 -0.09
C ASP A 15 -27.40 27.50 0.41
N LYS A 16 -27.48 26.50 -0.49
CA LYS A 16 -27.26 25.09 -0.15
C LYS A 16 -26.02 24.55 -0.84
N LYS A 17 -25.14 23.96 -0.03
CA LYS A 17 -24.01 23.17 -0.52
C LYS A 17 -24.39 21.70 -0.38
N ILE A 18 -24.76 21.08 -1.50
CA ILE A 18 -25.00 19.63 -1.55
C ILE A 18 -23.72 18.99 -2.03
N ARG A 19 -23.09 18.21 -1.16
CA ARG A 19 -21.92 17.40 -1.50
C ARG A 19 -22.39 16.02 -1.91
N ILE A 20 -22.02 15.59 -3.11
CA ILE A 20 -22.27 14.25 -3.61
C ILE A 20 -20.94 13.52 -3.54
N ASP A 21 -20.84 12.60 -2.59
CA ASP A 21 -19.66 11.76 -2.41
C ASP A 21 -19.73 10.50 -3.28
N ALA A 22 -18.62 9.78 -3.35
CA ALA A 22 -18.63 8.45 -3.96
C ALA A 22 -19.58 7.52 -3.19
N PRO A 23 -20.31 6.64 -3.90
CA PRO A 23 -21.25 5.72 -3.28
C PRO A 23 -20.55 4.74 -2.31
N ASP A 24 -21.27 4.38 -1.26
CA ASP A 24 -20.92 3.28 -0.35
C ASP A 24 -21.14 1.91 -1.02
N LEU A 25 -20.89 0.83 -0.27
CA LEU A 25 -21.03 -0.53 -0.79
C LEU A 25 -22.44 -0.81 -1.33
N GLU A 26 -23.47 -0.42 -0.57
CA GLU A 26 -24.88 -0.62 -0.96
C GLU A 26 -25.23 0.24 -2.17
N GLY A 27 -24.86 1.52 -2.17
CA GLY A 27 -25.06 2.40 -3.32
C GLY A 27 -24.35 1.90 -4.58
N ARG A 28 -23.14 1.35 -4.47
CA ARG A 28 -22.46 0.73 -5.63
C ARG A 28 -23.17 -0.52 -6.10
N ARG A 29 -23.64 -1.38 -5.19
CA ARG A 29 -24.45 -2.55 -5.53
C ARG A 29 -25.70 -2.14 -6.33
N ASP A 30 -26.45 -1.16 -5.85
CA ASP A 30 -27.66 -0.68 -6.50
C ASP A 30 -27.37 -0.10 -7.90
N ILE A 31 -26.28 0.66 -8.03
CA ILE A 31 -25.82 1.21 -9.31
C ILE A 31 -25.44 0.07 -10.28
N ILE A 32 -24.71 -0.94 -9.81
CA ILE A 32 -24.30 -2.09 -10.62
C ILE A 32 -25.54 -2.86 -11.07
N GLU A 33 -26.45 -3.18 -10.15
CA GLU A 33 -27.70 -3.89 -10.44
C GLU A 33 -28.52 -3.14 -11.50
N TYR A 34 -28.66 -1.82 -11.36
CA TYR A 34 -29.32 -0.98 -12.36
C TYR A 34 -28.64 -1.04 -13.74
N TYR A 35 -27.31 -0.95 -13.82
CA TYR A 35 -26.64 -1.00 -15.13
C TYR A 35 -26.67 -2.40 -15.75
N VAL A 36 -26.42 -3.44 -14.95
CA VAL A 36 -26.45 -4.84 -15.40
C VAL A 36 -27.83 -5.20 -15.94
N SER A 37 -28.92 -4.73 -15.31
CA SER A 37 -30.29 -4.94 -15.81
C SER A 37 -30.56 -4.42 -17.23
N LYS A 38 -29.71 -3.51 -17.74
CA LYS A 38 -29.81 -2.90 -19.07
C LYS A 38 -28.88 -3.53 -20.11
N MET A 39 -28.06 -4.49 -19.72
CA MET A 39 -27.00 -5.07 -20.54
C MET A 39 -27.18 -6.59 -20.64
N SER A 40 -26.75 -7.19 -21.75
CA SER A 40 -26.78 -8.65 -21.89
C SER A 40 -25.75 -9.28 -20.96
N HIS A 41 -26.20 -10.07 -19.98
CA HIS A 41 -25.36 -10.72 -18.98
C HIS A 41 -25.83 -12.14 -18.67
N ASP A 42 -24.97 -12.94 -18.02
CA ASP A 42 -25.33 -14.23 -17.43
C ASP A 42 -25.56 -14.13 -15.91
N GLU A 43 -26.07 -15.22 -15.33
CA GLU A 43 -26.35 -15.34 -13.89
C GLU A 43 -25.09 -15.40 -13.02
N SER A 44 -23.89 -15.42 -13.60
CA SER A 44 -22.64 -15.46 -12.83
C SER A 44 -22.29 -14.12 -12.20
N ILE A 45 -22.90 -13.03 -12.68
CA ILE A 45 -22.66 -11.68 -12.19
C ILE A 45 -23.46 -11.45 -10.91
N ASP A 46 -22.77 -11.47 -9.78
CA ASP A 46 -23.30 -11.02 -8.49
C ASP A 46 -22.93 -9.55 -8.24
N PRO A 47 -23.91 -8.61 -8.23
CA PRO A 47 -23.65 -7.19 -7.98
C PRO A 47 -22.95 -6.91 -6.67
N LEU A 48 -23.20 -7.70 -5.62
CA LEU A 48 -22.57 -7.52 -4.31
C LEU A 48 -21.07 -7.87 -4.38
N THR A 49 -20.73 -8.97 -5.05
CA THR A 49 -19.33 -9.34 -5.27
C THR A 49 -18.59 -8.28 -6.09
N VAL A 50 -19.20 -7.76 -7.16
CA VAL A 50 -18.61 -6.68 -7.97
C VAL A 50 -18.41 -5.42 -7.11
N ALA A 51 -19.42 -5.01 -6.34
CA ALA A 51 -19.33 -3.83 -5.48
C ALA A 51 -18.18 -3.94 -4.46
N ASN A 52 -17.97 -5.13 -3.88
CA ASN A 52 -16.85 -5.43 -2.97
C ASN A 52 -15.49 -5.38 -3.68
N GLU A 53 -15.42 -5.78 -4.96
CA GLU A 53 -14.20 -5.75 -5.77
C GLU A 53 -13.90 -4.34 -6.32
N THR A 54 -14.84 -3.40 -6.25
CA THR A 54 -14.69 -2.03 -6.78
C THR A 54 -14.83 -0.95 -5.70
N PRO A 55 -14.06 -0.98 -4.59
CA PRO A 55 -14.15 0.05 -3.58
C PRO A 55 -13.76 1.41 -4.15
N PHE A 56 -14.48 2.46 -3.72
CA PHE A 56 -14.30 3.86 -4.14
C PHE A 56 -14.62 4.17 -5.60
N TYR A 57 -15.16 3.23 -6.38
CA TYR A 57 -15.56 3.51 -7.76
C TYR A 57 -16.75 4.48 -7.78
N THR A 58 -16.67 5.47 -8.65
CA THR A 58 -17.79 6.38 -8.93
C THR A 58 -18.81 5.71 -9.86
N PRO A 59 -20.04 6.26 -9.99
CA PRO A 59 -21.01 5.74 -10.96
C PRO A 59 -20.46 5.72 -12.40
N ALA A 60 -19.59 6.67 -12.75
CA ALA A 60 -18.94 6.73 -14.05
C ALA A 60 -17.92 5.59 -14.23
N ASP A 61 -17.15 5.27 -13.20
CA ASP A 61 -16.17 4.18 -13.21
C ASP A 61 -16.87 2.82 -13.32
N LEU A 62 -17.97 2.61 -12.58
CA LEU A 62 -18.79 1.39 -12.67
C LEU A 62 -19.39 1.22 -14.07
N LYS A 63 -19.93 2.30 -14.65
CA LYS A 63 -20.44 2.27 -16.02
C LYS A 63 -19.34 1.93 -17.03
N TYR A 64 -18.16 2.53 -16.87
CA TYR A 64 -17.00 2.22 -17.71
C TYR A 64 -16.64 0.74 -17.61
N LEU A 65 -16.51 0.22 -16.38
CA LEU A 65 -16.18 -1.18 -16.12
C LEU A 65 -17.15 -2.14 -16.81
N LEU A 66 -18.47 -1.93 -16.66
CA LEU A 66 -19.49 -2.82 -17.24
C LEU A 66 -19.51 -2.75 -18.77
N ASN A 67 -19.37 -1.56 -19.35
CA ASN A 67 -19.23 -1.41 -20.81
C ASN A 67 -18.01 -2.14 -21.34
N GLU A 68 -16.89 -2.04 -20.63
CA GLU A 68 -15.64 -2.68 -20.99
C GLU A 68 -15.75 -4.21 -20.89
N SER A 69 -16.44 -4.70 -19.86
CA SER A 69 -16.75 -6.12 -19.69
C SER A 69 -17.54 -6.67 -20.88
N LEU A 70 -18.56 -5.94 -21.33
CA LEU A 70 -19.31 -6.32 -22.52
C LEU A 70 -18.45 -6.28 -23.78
N ARG A 71 -17.54 -5.30 -23.89
CA ARG A 71 -16.55 -5.24 -24.99
C ARG A 71 -15.72 -6.51 -25.05
N TYR A 72 -15.17 -6.96 -23.92
CA TYR A 72 -14.42 -8.22 -23.83
C TYR A 72 -15.23 -9.44 -24.31
N ALA A 73 -16.49 -9.54 -23.87
CA ALA A 73 -17.36 -10.62 -24.30
C ALA A 73 -17.61 -10.62 -25.82
N LEU A 74 -17.86 -9.44 -26.40
CA LEU A 74 -18.09 -9.27 -27.83
C LEU A 74 -16.84 -9.61 -28.67
N PHE A 75 -15.64 -9.24 -28.20
CA PHE A 75 -14.39 -9.60 -28.87
C PHE A 75 -14.12 -11.11 -28.90
N GLU A 76 -14.70 -11.86 -27.96
CA GLU A 76 -14.66 -13.32 -27.96
C GLU A 76 -15.83 -13.98 -28.72
N GLY A 77 -16.68 -13.18 -29.38
CA GLY A 77 -17.83 -13.66 -30.14
C GLY A 77 -19.05 -14.04 -29.29
N ARG A 78 -19.07 -13.68 -28.01
CA ARG A 78 -20.24 -13.88 -27.13
C ARG A 78 -21.18 -12.68 -27.19
N THR A 79 -22.47 -12.92 -26.95
CA THR A 79 -23.51 -11.89 -26.95
C THR A 79 -23.87 -11.36 -25.57
N TYR A 80 -23.33 -11.97 -24.51
CA TYR A 80 -23.54 -11.60 -23.11
C TYR A 80 -22.22 -11.61 -22.34
N MET A 81 -22.10 -10.71 -21.36
CA MET A 81 -20.96 -10.66 -20.45
C MET A 81 -21.17 -11.55 -19.23
N SER A 82 -20.06 -11.96 -18.63
CA SER A 82 -20.00 -12.81 -17.44
C SER A 82 -19.14 -12.16 -16.36
N MET A 83 -19.14 -12.73 -15.15
CA MET A 83 -18.25 -12.26 -14.07
C MET A 83 -16.77 -12.34 -14.46
N ARG A 84 -16.40 -13.26 -15.36
CA ARG A 84 -15.05 -13.35 -15.90
C ARG A 84 -14.65 -12.07 -16.64
N ASP A 85 -15.58 -11.50 -17.40
CA ASP A 85 -15.32 -10.31 -18.22
C ASP A 85 -15.13 -9.07 -17.37
N ILE A 86 -15.92 -8.93 -16.31
CA ILE A 86 -15.74 -7.87 -15.30
C ILE A 86 -14.34 -7.94 -14.70
N ARG A 87 -13.90 -9.14 -14.30
CA ARG A 87 -12.55 -9.35 -13.76
C ARG A 87 -11.45 -9.10 -14.81
N MET A 88 -11.73 -9.27 -16.09
CA MET A 88 -10.76 -8.97 -17.15
C MET A 88 -10.68 -7.48 -17.47
N ALA A 89 -11.81 -6.78 -17.44
CA ALA A 89 -11.93 -5.35 -17.69
C ALA A 89 -11.43 -4.49 -16.53
N GLN A 90 -11.60 -4.95 -15.29
CA GLN A 90 -11.26 -4.16 -14.10
C GLN A 90 -9.82 -3.63 -14.08
N PRO A 91 -8.78 -4.44 -14.33
CA PRO A 91 -7.43 -3.89 -14.30
C PRO A 91 -7.11 -3.02 -15.53
N GLU A 92 -7.89 -3.09 -16.61
CA GLU A 92 -7.77 -2.11 -17.72
C GLU A 92 -8.15 -0.72 -17.24
N HIS A 93 -9.20 -0.62 -16.42
CA HIS A 93 -9.57 0.62 -15.75
C HIS A 93 -8.51 1.10 -14.75
N GLU A 94 -7.99 0.20 -13.90
CA GLU A 94 -7.08 0.59 -12.80
C GLU A 94 -5.63 0.85 -13.25
N TYR A 95 -5.12 0.05 -14.18
CA TYR A 95 -3.71 0.03 -14.56
C TYR A 95 -3.47 0.34 -16.03
N GLY A 96 -4.52 0.35 -16.87
CA GLY A 96 -4.44 0.54 -18.31
C GLY A 96 -4.39 -0.78 -19.10
N VAL A 97 -4.20 -0.67 -20.41
CA VAL A 97 -4.30 -1.81 -21.33
C VAL A 97 -3.22 -2.86 -21.06
N ARG A 98 -3.64 -4.13 -21.05
CA ARG A 98 -2.74 -5.28 -20.90
C ARG A 98 -1.72 -5.32 -22.04
N SER A 99 -0.43 -5.31 -21.70
CA SER A 99 0.67 -5.20 -22.67
C SER A 99 1.81 -6.16 -22.27
N PRO A 100 1.62 -7.48 -22.49
CA PRO A 100 2.58 -8.49 -22.05
C PRO A 100 3.91 -8.34 -22.79
N ILE A 101 5.01 -8.45 -22.05
CA ILE A 101 6.36 -8.45 -22.63
C ILE A 101 6.62 -9.85 -23.19
N LYS A 102 6.68 -9.97 -24.53
CA LYS A 102 6.81 -11.27 -25.21
C LYS A 102 8.13 -11.99 -24.87
N ASN A 103 9.23 -11.23 -24.75
CA ASN A 103 10.58 -11.79 -24.62
C ASN A 103 11.20 -11.50 -23.23
N LEU A 104 10.42 -11.67 -22.16
CA LEU A 104 10.96 -11.54 -20.80
C LEU A 104 11.79 -12.79 -20.45
N ALA A 105 13.06 -12.58 -20.06
CA ALA A 105 13.97 -13.65 -19.69
C ALA A 105 13.41 -14.48 -18.53
N ALA A 106 13.77 -15.76 -18.45
CA ALA A 106 13.30 -16.64 -17.38
C ALA A 106 13.70 -16.13 -15.99
N GLU A 107 14.91 -15.58 -15.88
CA GLU A 107 15.42 -14.97 -14.65
C GLU A 107 14.61 -13.73 -14.25
N ASP A 108 14.29 -12.84 -15.19
CA ASP A 108 13.48 -11.65 -14.91
C ASP A 108 12.03 -12.01 -14.55
N LYS A 109 11.47 -13.05 -15.20
CA LYS A 109 10.16 -13.60 -14.82
C LYS A 109 10.17 -14.13 -13.39
N TYR A 110 11.21 -14.87 -13.01
CA TYR A 110 11.35 -15.41 -11.67
C TYR A 110 11.52 -14.28 -10.63
N ARG A 111 12.36 -13.28 -10.93
CA ARG A 111 12.56 -12.11 -10.08
C ARG A 111 11.26 -11.33 -9.86
N LEU A 112 10.49 -11.08 -10.93
CA LEU A 112 9.18 -10.44 -10.83
C LEU A 112 8.19 -11.31 -10.03
N ALA A 113 8.20 -12.63 -10.21
CA ALA A 113 7.37 -13.53 -9.42
C ALA A 113 7.74 -13.51 -7.93
N ALA A 114 9.04 -13.45 -7.59
CA ALA A 114 9.51 -13.29 -6.22
C ALA A 114 9.09 -11.93 -5.63
N HIS A 115 9.14 -10.87 -6.42
CA HIS A 115 8.67 -9.53 -6.03
C HIS A 115 7.18 -9.53 -5.70
N GLU A 116 6.32 -9.97 -6.61
CA GLU A 116 4.88 -10.00 -6.38
C GLU A 116 4.51 -11.03 -5.29
N GLY A 117 5.24 -12.14 -5.21
CA GLY A 117 5.10 -13.12 -4.12
C GLY A 117 5.40 -12.51 -2.75
N GLY A 118 6.45 -11.69 -2.66
CA GLY A 118 6.80 -10.95 -1.44
C GLY A 118 5.69 -10.00 -0.99
N HIS A 119 5.08 -9.26 -1.92
CA HIS A 119 3.89 -8.44 -1.61
C HIS A 119 2.72 -9.30 -1.14
N ALA A 120 2.40 -10.39 -1.83
CA ALA A 120 1.26 -11.25 -1.49
C ALA A 120 1.39 -11.85 -0.08
N ILE A 121 2.58 -12.34 0.28
CA ILE A 121 2.86 -12.85 1.61
C ILE A 121 2.76 -11.73 2.65
N ALA A 122 3.35 -10.57 2.37
CA ALA A 122 3.33 -9.43 3.30
C ALA A 122 1.89 -8.96 3.59
N VAL A 123 1.02 -8.89 2.57
CA VAL A 123 -0.41 -8.58 2.75
C VAL A 123 -1.06 -9.59 3.69
N ARG A 124 -0.82 -10.89 3.47
CA ARG A 124 -1.43 -11.94 4.28
C ARG A 124 -1.00 -11.90 5.75
N LEU A 125 0.25 -11.51 6.01
CA LEU A 125 0.84 -11.47 7.35
C LEU A 125 0.54 -10.19 8.12
N PHE A 126 0.64 -9.03 7.47
CA PHE A 126 0.57 -7.73 8.15
C PHE A 126 -0.78 -7.04 8.02
N THR A 127 -1.61 -7.44 7.06
CA THR A 127 -2.95 -6.87 6.84
C THR A 127 -3.96 -7.99 6.61
N PRO A 128 -4.15 -8.91 7.59
CA PRO A 128 -5.04 -10.07 7.44
C PRO A 128 -6.51 -9.70 7.20
N GLU A 129 -6.91 -8.48 7.53
CA GLU A 129 -8.22 -7.88 7.25
C GLU A 129 -8.42 -7.49 5.78
N TYR A 130 -7.37 -7.52 4.96
CA TYR A 130 -7.46 -7.30 3.52
C TYR A 130 -7.48 -8.65 2.78
N ARG A 131 -8.34 -8.75 1.76
CA ARG A 131 -8.42 -9.88 0.85
C ARG A 131 -7.61 -9.61 -0.42
N ILE A 132 -6.83 -10.58 -0.85
CA ILE A 132 -6.12 -10.52 -2.14
C ILE A 132 -7.11 -10.87 -3.24
N ALA A 133 -7.32 -9.95 -4.18
CA ALA A 133 -8.21 -10.13 -5.33
C ALA A 133 -7.45 -10.66 -6.56
N ARG A 134 -6.19 -10.25 -6.75
CA ARG A 134 -5.38 -10.68 -7.90
C ARG A 134 -3.90 -10.60 -7.60
N ILE A 135 -3.15 -11.58 -8.09
CA ILE A 135 -1.69 -11.57 -8.17
C ILE A 135 -1.33 -11.81 -9.64
N THR A 136 -0.50 -10.96 -10.22
CA THR A 136 -0.06 -11.14 -11.61
C THR A 136 1.33 -10.61 -11.85
N ILE A 137 2.10 -11.33 -12.67
CA ILE A 137 3.40 -10.91 -13.22
C ILE A 137 3.27 -10.39 -14.66
N ILE A 138 2.04 -10.20 -15.13
CA ILE A 138 1.76 -9.76 -16.49
C ILE A 138 1.66 -8.25 -16.50
N ARG A 139 2.53 -7.63 -17.30
CA ARG A 139 2.55 -6.18 -17.48
C ARG A 139 1.21 -5.62 -17.96
N GLN A 140 0.78 -4.56 -17.30
CA GLN A 140 -0.46 -3.86 -17.60
C GLN A 140 -0.29 -2.35 -17.40
N GLY A 141 -0.51 -1.59 -18.47
CA GLY A 141 -0.11 -0.19 -18.60
C GLY A 141 1.28 0.09 -18.02
N GLY A 142 1.36 0.86 -16.93
CA GLY A 142 2.60 1.24 -16.26
C GLY A 142 3.14 0.23 -15.23
N ALA A 143 2.37 -0.80 -14.86
CA ALA A 143 2.77 -1.79 -13.87
C ALA A 143 3.36 -3.04 -14.55
N HIS A 144 4.54 -3.49 -14.11
CA HIS A 144 5.18 -4.70 -14.65
C HIS A 144 4.57 -6.00 -14.10
N GLY A 145 4.13 -5.95 -12.85
CA GLY A 145 3.29 -6.92 -12.14
C GLY A 145 2.53 -6.16 -11.05
N TYR A 146 1.59 -6.82 -10.38
CA TYR A 146 0.94 -6.26 -9.19
C TYR A 146 0.25 -7.33 -8.34
N VAL A 147 0.17 -7.05 -7.05
CA VAL A 147 -0.76 -7.67 -6.10
C VAL A 147 -1.87 -6.68 -5.78
N ARG A 148 -3.09 -6.99 -6.20
CA ARG A 148 -4.28 -6.22 -5.85
C ARG A 148 -4.98 -6.84 -4.65
N TYR A 149 -5.25 -6.03 -3.65
CA TYR A 149 -5.98 -6.40 -2.45
C TYR A 149 -6.91 -5.27 -2.02
N TYR A 150 -8.00 -5.64 -1.36
CA TYR A 150 -9.05 -4.75 -0.88
C TYR A 150 -9.37 -5.09 0.56
N PRO A 151 -9.86 -4.14 1.38
CA PRO A 151 -10.33 -4.48 2.73
C PRO A 151 -11.49 -5.48 2.63
N ALA A 152 -11.57 -6.44 3.54
CA ALA A 152 -12.63 -7.44 3.56
C ALA A 152 -14.00 -6.82 3.92
N THR A 153 -13.97 -5.76 4.71
CA THR A 153 -15.11 -4.91 5.03
C THR A 153 -14.78 -3.48 4.64
N GLU A 154 -15.67 -2.82 3.90
CA GLU A 154 -15.48 -1.40 3.60
C GLU A 154 -15.55 -0.59 4.88
N ASP A 155 -14.40 -0.08 5.30
CA ASP A 155 -14.32 0.88 6.39
C ASP A 155 -13.87 2.21 5.81
N TYR A 156 -14.60 3.27 6.16
CA TYR A 156 -14.20 4.62 5.80
C TYR A 156 -13.09 5.00 6.77
N GLU A 157 -11.84 4.81 6.34
CA GLU A 157 -10.61 5.09 7.11
C GLU A 157 -10.54 6.56 7.56
N TYR A 158 -11.30 6.92 8.59
CA TYR A 158 -11.23 8.20 9.28
C TYR A 158 -10.14 8.18 10.36
N THR A 159 -9.61 7.00 10.72
CA THR A 159 -8.72 6.84 11.87
C THR A 159 -7.62 5.81 11.61
N SER A 160 -6.67 6.14 10.73
CA SER A 160 -5.47 5.34 10.53
C SER A 160 -4.58 5.36 11.78
N THR A 161 -4.26 4.18 12.32
CA THR A 161 -3.37 4.05 13.46
C THR A 161 -1.89 4.01 13.01
N TYR A 162 -0.98 4.22 13.96
CA TYR A 162 0.46 4.01 13.70
C TYR A 162 0.74 2.58 13.20
N ASP A 163 0.08 1.58 13.80
CA ASP A 163 0.26 0.18 13.41
C ASP A 163 -0.27 -0.08 11.99
N THR A 164 -1.41 0.50 11.62
CA THR A 164 -1.94 0.44 10.25
C THR A 164 -0.94 1.02 9.24
N LEU A 165 -0.35 2.18 9.55
CA LEU A 165 0.67 2.80 8.70
C LEU A 165 1.95 1.93 8.62
N MET A 166 2.39 1.38 9.74
CA MET A 166 3.56 0.50 9.78
C MET A 166 3.33 -0.79 9.00
N ASN A 167 2.12 -1.35 9.04
CA ASN A 167 1.75 -2.52 8.26
C ASN A 167 1.76 -2.21 6.75
N ARG A 168 1.29 -1.02 6.34
CA ARG A 168 1.41 -0.57 4.93
C ARG A 168 2.85 -0.43 4.48
N LEU A 169 3.73 0.11 5.34
CA LEU A 169 5.17 0.18 5.08
C LEU A 169 5.76 -1.22 4.88
N ARG A 170 5.41 -2.18 5.73
CA ARG A 170 5.86 -3.58 5.62
C ARG A 170 5.39 -4.23 4.32
N VAL A 171 4.13 -4.00 3.93
CA VAL A 171 3.60 -4.50 2.65
C VAL A 171 4.32 -3.86 1.47
N ALA A 172 4.57 -2.55 1.50
CA ALA A 172 5.31 -1.85 0.45
C ALA A 172 6.76 -2.35 0.32
N ALA A 173 7.42 -2.68 1.43
CA ALA A 173 8.76 -3.26 1.41
C ALA A 173 8.77 -4.77 1.05
N GLY A 174 7.61 -5.43 1.05
CA GLY A 174 7.48 -6.87 0.88
C GLY A 174 8.04 -7.39 -0.45
N GLY A 175 7.84 -6.65 -1.55
CA GLY A 175 8.37 -7.05 -2.85
C GLY A 175 9.90 -7.06 -2.90
N LYS A 176 10.51 -6.00 -2.34
CA LYS A 176 11.97 -5.92 -2.20
C LYS A 176 12.51 -7.04 -1.33
N ALA A 177 11.89 -7.29 -0.16
CA ALA A 177 12.26 -8.38 0.73
C ALA A 177 12.21 -9.75 0.03
N GLY A 178 11.17 -10.00 -0.78
CA GLY A 178 11.06 -11.22 -1.59
C GLY A 178 12.19 -11.36 -2.60
N GLU A 179 12.57 -10.29 -3.29
CA GLU A 179 13.74 -10.33 -4.18
C GLU A 179 15.04 -10.65 -3.43
N MET A 180 15.27 -10.05 -2.26
CA MET A 180 16.50 -10.30 -1.48
C MET A 180 16.62 -11.79 -1.11
N GLU A 181 15.52 -12.36 -0.60
CA GLU A 181 15.48 -13.73 -0.11
C GLU A 181 15.63 -14.76 -1.24
N PHE A 182 14.92 -14.57 -2.35
CA PHE A 182 14.83 -15.59 -3.40
C PHE A 182 15.76 -15.36 -4.58
N CYS A 183 16.25 -14.13 -4.79
CA CYS A 183 17.14 -13.76 -5.90
C CYS A 183 18.53 -13.30 -5.43
N GLY A 184 18.69 -12.96 -4.14
CA GLY A 184 19.95 -12.51 -3.55
C GLY A 184 20.15 -10.99 -3.60
N ASP A 185 20.97 -10.49 -2.67
CA ASP A 185 21.13 -9.05 -2.43
C ASP A 185 21.68 -8.23 -3.60
N GLY A 186 22.60 -8.83 -4.38
CA GLY A 186 23.19 -8.17 -5.55
C GLY A 186 22.27 -8.12 -6.78
N SER A 187 21.16 -8.85 -6.75
CA SER A 187 20.30 -9.08 -7.91
C SER A 187 18.92 -8.44 -7.77
N GLN A 188 18.76 -7.55 -6.79
CA GLN A 188 17.49 -6.87 -6.55
C GLN A 188 17.29 -5.75 -7.58
N THR A 189 16.03 -5.52 -7.97
CA THR A 189 15.65 -4.42 -8.86
C THR A 189 15.67 -3.08 -8.11
N LEU A 190 15.66 -1.98 -8.87
CA LEU A 190 15.52 -0.64 -8.31
C LEU A 190 14.05 -0.28 -7.99
N GLY A 191 13.10 -1.15 -8.35
CA GLY A 191 11.69 -0.98 -8.07
C GLY A 191 11.35 -1.39 -6.63
N VAL A 192 10.65 -0.52 -5.90
CA VAL A 192 10.20 -0.78 -4.51
C VAL A 192 8.69 -0.64 -4.35
N GLY A 193 7.93 -0.48 -5.45
CA GLY A 193 6.56 0.01 -5.42
C GLY A 193 5.52 -1.00 -5.90
N VAL A 194 4.38 -1.03 -5.20
CA VAL A 194 3.11 -1.66 -5.60
C VAL A 194 2.44 -0.92 -6.76
N GLY A 195 3.04 -0.95 -7.95
CA GLY A 195 2.57 -0.20 -9.12
C GLY A 195 2.64 1.33 -8.93
N TRP A 196 2.83 2.07 -10.02
CA TRP A 196 3.08 3.51 -9.97
C TRP A 196 1.98 4.33 -9.26
N GLY A 197 0.74 3.85 -9.19
CA GLY A 197 -0.37 4.51 -8.47
C GLY A 197 -0.40 4.26 -6.95
N GLY A 198 0.04 3.08 -6.49
CA GLY A 198 0.01 2.72 -5.07
C GLY A 198 1.11 3.41 -4.27
N PHE A 199 2.33 3.48 -4.82
CA PHE A 199 3.46 4.12 -4.16
C PHE A 199 3.30 5.65 -4.07
N GLN A 200 2.78 6.30 -5.11
CA GLN A 200 2.64 7.76 -5.12
C GLN A 200 1.53 8.25 -4.18
N ARG A 201 0.44 7.47 -4.08
CA ARG A 201 -0.63 7.70 -3.10
C ARG A 201 -0.14 7.38 -1.67
N PHE A 202 0.59 6.29 -1.49
CA PHE A 202 1.24 5.94 -0.24
C PHE A 202 2.27 6.99 0.23
N TRP A 203 3.14 7.49 -0.65
CA TRP A 203 4.14 8.51 -0.32
C TRP A 203 3.47 9.86 -0.05
N ALA A 204 2.46 10.24 -0.83
CA ALA A 204 1.65 11.43 -0.56
C ALA A 204 0.90 11.35 0.78
N ASP A 205 0.40 10.17 1.16
CA ASP A 205 -0.32 9.96 2.42
C ASP A 205 0.63 9.79 3.62
N SER A 206 1.83 9.24 3.41
CA SER A 206 2.87 9.05 4.45
C SER A 206 3.70 10.31 4.71
N CYS A 207 3.84 11.20 3.72
CA CYS A 207 4.54 12.48 3.88
C CYS A 207 3.63 13.63 4.36
N ARG A 208 2.30 13.51 4.26
CA ARG A 208 1.35 14.49 4.85
C ARG A 208 1.59 14.74 6.35
N PRO A 209 1.77 13.70 7.21
CA PRO A 209 2.09 13.92 8.62
C PRO A 209 3.42 14.66 8.86
N VAL A 210 4.36 14.59 7.92
CA VAL A 210 5.71 15.17 8.05
C VAL A 210 5.74 16.64 7.61
N HIS A 211 4.91 17.01 6.63
CA HIS A 211 4.80 18.40 6.17
C HIS A 211 4.00 19.31 7.12
N ASP A 212 3.09 18.74 7.93
CA ASP A 212 2.34 19.47 8.95
C ASP A 212 3.16 19.67 10.25
N GLY A 213 4.39 20.17 10.13
CA GLY A 213 5.08 21.05 11.08
C GLY A 213 5.11 20.72 12.58
N LYS A 214 4.73 19.53 13.03
CA LYS A 214 4.79 19.12 14.44
C LYS A 214 5.91 18.13 14.63
N CYS A 215 7.08 18.70 14.91
CA CYS A 215 8.25 18.01 15.41
C CYS A 215 7.88 17.23 16.69
N TRP A 216 7.52 15.95 16.55
CA TRP A 216 7.35 15.07 17.70
C TRP A 216 8.74 14.69 18.20
N HIS A 217 9.20 15.42 19.22
CA HIS A 217 10.30 14.97 20.05
C HIS A 217 9.90 13.63 20.69
N VAL A 218 10.50 12.54 20.20
CA VAL A 218 10.53 11.26 20.89
C VAL A 218 11.24 11.49 22.22
N ARG A 219 10.49 11.65 23.31
CA ARG A 219 11.04 11.43 24.65
C ARG A 219 11.37 9.95 24.73
N ALA A 220 12.65 9.63 24.59
CA ALA A 220 13.18 8.34 24.98
C ALA A 220 12.81 8.10 26.45
N ASP A 221 11.87 7.19 26.69
CA ASP A 221 11.54 6.72 28.03
C ASP A 221 12.72 5.89 28.55
N ARG A 222 13.67 6.58 29.20
CA ARG A 222 14.77 5.97 29.96
C ARG A 222 14.35 5.68 31.42
N ARG A 223 13.08 5.35 31.69
CA ARG A 223 12.68 4.75 33.00
C ARG A 223 12.79 3.23 33.00
N ARG A 224 13.97 2.69 32.64
CA ARG A 224 14.39 1.31 33.01
C ARG A 224 15.91 1.20 33.24
N ARG A 225 16.53 2.21 33.87
CA ARG A 225 17.89 2.12 34.45
C ARG A 225 18.02 2.85 35.80
N GLN A 226 17.02 2.72 36.66
CA GLN A 226 17.11 3.12 38.07
C GLN A 226 16.70 1.93 38.94
N ASN A 227 17.54 0.90 38.97
CA ASN A 227 17.60 -0.10 40.05
C ASN A 227 18.91 -0.88 39.93
N ALA A 228 20.02 -0.17 40.09
CA ALA A 228 21.31 -0.76 40.45
C ALA A 228 21.97 0.20 41.45
N ARG A 229 21.75 -0.04 42.74
CA ARG A 229 22.40 0.70 43.83
C ARG A 229 23.89 0.30 43.89
N PRO A 230 24.83 1.24 44.06
CA PRO A 230 26.21 0.88 44.40
C PRO A 230 26.32 0.67 45.92
N LYS A 231 26.81 -0.50 46.35
CA LYS A 231 27.23 -0.71 47.75
C LYS A 231 28.59 -0.04 47.97
N GLN A 232 28.59 1.06 48.72
CA GLN A 232 29.80 1.58 49.39
C GLN A 232 30.35 0.55 50.37
N ARG A 233 31.65 0.26 50.28
CA ARG A 233 32.45 -0.23 51.41
C ARG A 233 33.54 0.82 51.68
N ARG A 234 33.40 1.52 52.81
CA ARG A 234 34.49 2.23 53.49
C ARG A 234 35.16 1.25 54.47
N ARG A 235 36.49 1.19 54.48
CA ARG A 235 37.33 0.91 55.67
C ARG A 235 38.72 1.56 55.46
N ASP A 236 38.87 2.74 56.04
CA ASP A 236 39.92 3.26 56.92
C ASP A 236 41.42 2.84 56.81
N HIS A 237 42.24 3.90 56.65
CA HIS A 237 43.51 4.26 57.31
C HIS A 237 44.81 3.41 57.20
N ARG A 238 45.82 3.98 56.52
CA ARG A 238 47.24 4.30 56.92
C ARG A 238 48.06 4.65 55.65
N CYS A 239 48.59 5.86 55.45
CA CYS A 239 49.78 6.55 56.01
C CYS A 239 51.14 6.04 55.48
N GLN A 240 51.95 7.00 54.95
CA GLN A 240 53.39 6.98 54.55
C GLN A 240 53.76 6.25 53.24
N SER A 241 54.78 6.62 52.45
CA SER A 241 55.60 7.82 52.18
C SER A 241 56.47 7.45 50.95
N ASP A 242 57.07 8.45 50.30
CA ASP A 242 58.25 8.36 49.39
C ASP A 242 58.07 7.70 48.00
N SER A 243 58.83 8.01 46.95
CA SER A 243 59.62 9.17 46.50
C SER A 243 60.17 8.78 45.10
N ARG A 244 60.45 9.77 44.22
CA ARG A 244 61.38 9.69 43.07
C ARG A 244 60.97 8.76 41.90
N ASN A 245 61.49 8.85 40.68
CA ASN A 245 62.03 9.88 39.78
C ASN A 245 62.31 9.12 38.46
N ALA A 246 62.33 9.82 37.33
CA ALA A 246 63.14 9.53 36.14
C ALA A 246 62.80 8.35 35.16
N ARG A 247 62.53 8.77 33.91
CA ARG A 247 63.27 8.49 32.66
C ARG A 247 63.15 7.14 31.91
N THR A 248 62.70 7.29 30.65
CA THR A 248 63.27 6.84 29.35
C THR A 248 63.33 5.38 28.91
N HIS A 249 62.96 5.20 27.62
CA HIS A 249 63.30 4.15 26.65
C HIS A 249 62.68 2.76 26.91
N GLY A 250 62.15 2.01 25.94
CA GLY A 250 62.23 2.02 24.49
C GLY A 250 62.48 0.58 24.02
N ARG A 251 61.59 0.02 23.17
CA ARG A 251 61.73 -1.28 22.43
C ARG A 251 61.70 -2.54 23.32
N ASN A 252 61.21 -3.74 22.96
CA ASN A 252 60.89 -4.41 21.69
C ASN A 252 59.80 -5.50 21.92
N LEU A 253 59.12 -5.92 20.84
CA LEU A 253 58.28 -7.12 20.75
C LEU A 253 59.13 -8.40 20.55
N PRO A 254 58.64 -9.59 20.92
CA PRO A 254 59.08 -10.88 20.38
C PRO A 254 58.45 -11.18 19.00
#